data_AF-A0A957GC44-F1
#
_entry.id   AF-A0A957GC44-F1
#
_cell.length_a   1.000
_cell.length_b   1.000
_cell.length_c   1.000
_cell.angle_alpha   90.00
_cell.angle_beta   90.00
_cell.angle_gamma   90.00
#
_symmetry.space_group_name_H-M   'P 1'
#
loop_
_entity.id
_entity.type
_entity.pdbx_description
1 polymer ?
#
loop_
_entity_poly.entity_id
_entity_poly.type
_entity_poly.pdbx_seq_one_letter_code
_entity_poly.pdbx_strand_id
1 'polypeptide(L)'
;LEEEGEGFPARNYFLPGGGPGSLILVSGVGMLKTAPNAVNAQSFIDFLLTSEAQQYFANETYEYPVVAGVAISPFLPPLAELDATAADIPLASLADLPGTARLLSELGILP
;
A
#
# COMPACT_ATOMS: atom_id res chain seq x y z
N LEU A 1 1.49 26.87 10.66
CA LEU A 1 2.74 26.13 10.37
C LEU A 1 3.68 26.10 11.57
N GLU A 2 3.19 26.56 12.73
CA GLU A 2 3.75 26.43 14.07
C GLU A 2 3.60 24.99 14.57
N GLU A 3 4.46 24.39 15.38
CA GLU A 3 5.78 24.78 15.89
C GLU A 3 6.31 23.55 16.66
N GLU A 4 7.59 23.22 16.44
CA GLU A 4 8.49 22.52 17.38
C GLU A 4 8.46 20.97 17.53
N GLY A 5 8.94 20.27 16.48
CA GLY A 5 9.84 19.11 16.64
C GLY A 5 9.23 17.70 16.77
N GLU A 6 9.99 16.59 16.62
CA GLU A 6 11.46 16.46 16.80
C GLU A 6 12.12 15.44 15.84
N GLY A 7 13.00 15.92 14.95
CA GLY A 7 14.11 15.10 14.40
C GLY A 7 14.33 15.08 12.89
N PHE A 8 13.30 15.25 12.04
CA PHE A 8 13.46 15.08 10.58
C PHE A 8 12.64 16.11 9.75
N PRO A 9 13.23 16.81 8.76
CA PRO A 9 12.58 17.93 8.06
C PRO A 9 11.59 17.53 6.95
N ALA A 10 11.22 16.25 6.84
CA ALA A 10 10.27 15.79 5.83
C ALA A 10 8.94 15.40 6.48
N ARG A 11 7.83 15.94 5.96
CA ARG A 11 6.46 15.59 6.36
C ARG A 11 5.73 14.99 5.16
N ASN A 12 4.96 13.94 5.41
CA ASN A 12 4.08 13.38 4.39
C ASN A 12 3.00 14.41 4.02
N TYR A 13 2.87 14.70 2.73
CA TYR A 13 1.77 15.46 2.18
C TYR A 13 0.81 14.49 1.48
N PHE A 14 -0.38 14.34 2.05
CA PHE A 14 -1.43 13.50 1.48
C PHE A 14 -2.25 14.35 0.51
N LEU A 15 -2.14 14.05 -0.79
CA LEU A 15 -2.73 14.86 -1.85
C LEU A 15 -4.26 14.80 -1.80
N PRO A 16 -4.95 15.94 -1.59
CA PRO A 16 -6.41 15.98 -1.60
C PRO A 16 -6.94 15.99 -3.05
N GLY A 17 -8.11 15.39 -3.28
CA GLY A 17 -8.89 15.60 -4.51
C GLY A 17 -8.94 14.44 -5.50
N GLY A 18 -8.62 13.21 -5.10
CA GLY A 18 -8.84 12.01 -5.92
C GLY A 18 -7.98 11.91 -7.18
N GLY A 19 -6.89 12.68 -7.26
CA GLY A 19 -5.97 12.65 -8.39
C GLY A 19 -5.00 11.45 -8.32
N PRO A 20 -4.28 11.13 -9.39
CA PRO A 20 -3.42 9.93 -9.46
C PRO A 20 -2.30 9.86 -8.40
N GLY A 21 -1.96 10.98 -7.74
CA GLY A 21 -0.99 11.00 -6.64
C GLY A 21 -1.55 10.52 -5.28
N SER A 22 -2.86 10.28 -5.16
CA SER A 22 -3.51 9.74 -3.96
C SER A 22 -3.96 8.28 -4.14
N LEU A 23 -3.29 7.52 -5.03
CA LEU A 23 -3.56 6.10 -5.23
C LEU A 23 -3.21 5.28 -3.98
N ILE A 24 -4.11 4.41 -3.57
CA ILE A 24 -3.84 3.38 -2.55
C ILE A 24 -3.32 2.12 -3.26
N LEU A 25 -2.10 1.73 -2.94
CA LEU A 25 -1.47 0.53 -3.50
C LEU A 25 -1.77 -0.67 -2.59
N VAL A 26 -2.33 -1.72 -3.18
CA VAL A 26 -2.73 -2.94 -2.44
C VAL A 26 -1.74 -4.06 -2.72
N SER A 27 -1.15 -4.58 -1.64
CA SER A 27 -0.38 -5.83 -1.65
C SER A 27 -1.32 -7.03 -1.58
N GLY A 28 -1.05 -8.08 -2.36
CA GLY A 28 -1.91 -9.26 -2.44
C GLY A 28 -1.12 -10.56 -2.48
N VAL A 29 -1.79 -11.66 -2.11
CA VAL A 29 -1.28 -13.03 -2.17
C VAL A 29 -2.28 -13.91 -2.93
N GLY A 30 -1.78 -14.85 -3.72
CA GLY A 30 -2.60 -15.80 -4.47
C GLY A 30 -2.05 -17.21 -4.41
N MET A 31 -2.93 -18.19 -4.22
CA MET A 31 -2.59 -19.61 -4.33
C MET A 31 -2.71 -20.05 -5.80
N LEU A 32 -1.64 -20.62 -6.34
CA LEU A 32 -1.65 -21.19 -7.69
C LEU A 32 -2.58 -22.41 -7.75
N LYS A 33 -3.33 -22.55 -8.86
CA LYS A 33 -4.18 -23.73 -9.12
C LYS A 33 -3.39 -25.05 -9.13
N THR A 34 -2.09 -24.98 -9.41
CA THR A 34 -1.16 -26.11 -9.49
C THR A 34 -0.32 -26.29 -8.22
N ALA A 35 -0.66 -25.60 -7.12
CA ALA A 35 0.12 -25.63 -5.88
C ALA A 35 0.21 -27.08 -5.34
N PRO A 36 1.42 -27.66 -5.21
CA PRO A 36 1.58 -29.04 -4.75
C PRO A 36 1.25 -29.20 -3.25
N ASN A 37 1.23 -28.09 -2.51
CA ASN A 37 0.96 -28.04 -1.07
C ASN A 37 -0.17 -27.05 -0.76
N ALA A 38 -1.35 -27.25 -1.38
CA ALA A 38 -2.47 -26.32 -1.26
C ALA A 38 -2.92 -26.04 0.19
N VAL A 39 -2.91 -27.07 1.04
CA VAL A 39 -3.25 -26.92 2.48
C VAL A 39 -2.28 -25.96 3.18
N ASN A 40 -0.97 -26.14 2.99
CA ASN A 40 0.03 -25.26 3.61
C ASN A 40 -0.01 -23.84 3.03
N ALA A 41 -0.32 -23.70 1.73
CA ALA A 41 -0.50 -22.40 1.10
C ALA A 41 -1.68 -21.64 1.71
N GLN A 42 -2.81 -22.32 1.94
CA GLN A 42 -3.95 -21.73 2.63
C GLN A 42 -3.59 -21.34 4.07
N SER A 43 -2.97 -22.24 4.84
CA SER A 43 -2.53 -21.93 6.21
C SER A 43 -1.58 -20.73 6.27
N PHE A 44 -0.73 -20.55 5.26
CA PHE A 44 0.15 -19.39 5.17
C PHE A 44 -0.63 -18.10 4.88
N ILE A 45 -1.60 -18.13 3.96
CA ILE A 45 -2.50 -16.99 3.70
C ILE A 45 -3.27 -16.62 4.97
N ASP A 46 -3.80 -17.61 5.69
CA ASP A 46 -4.52 -17.40 6.94
C ASP A 46 -3.60 -16.78 8.01
N PHE A 47 -2.34 -17.24 8.09
CA PHE A 47 -1.32 -16.66 8.96
C PHE A 47 -1.07 -15.17 8.64
N LEU A 48 -0.93 -14.81 7.37
CA LEU A 48 -0.72 -13.41 6.95
C LEU A 48 -1.89 -12.49 7.36
N LEU A 49 -3.09 -13.03 7.57
CA LEU A 49 -4.28 -12.30 8.02
C LEU A 49 -4.48 -12.33 9.55
N THR A 50 -3.56 -12.91 10.31
CA THR A 50 -3.59 -12.82 11.77
C THR A 50 -3.23 -11.42 12.25
N SER A 51 -3.75 -11.02 13.41
CA SER A 51 -3.38 -9.74 14.04
C SER A 51 -1.87 -9.64 14.30
N GLU A 52 -1.20 -10.75 14.59
CA GLU A 52 0.26 -10.79 14.81
C GLU A 52 1.03 -10.44 13.52
N ALA A 53 0.73 -11.11 12.41
CA ALA A 53 1.37 -10.83 11.13
C ALA A 53 1.04 -9.43 10.61
N GLN A 54 -0.20 -8.99 10.79
CA GLN A 54 -0.63 -7.64 10.39
C GLN A 54 0.01 -6.56 11.26
N GLN A 55 0.22 -6.81 12.56
CA GLN A 55 0.96 -5.90 13.43
C GLN A 55 2.44 -5.81 13.04
N TYR A 56 3.03 -6.92 12.58
CA TYR A 56 4.38 -6.89 12.01
C TYR A 56 4.46 -5.95 10.80
N PHE A 57 3.54 -6.05 9.83
CA PHE A 57 3.53 -5.13 8.67
C PHE A 57 3.30 -3.67 9.09
N ALA A 58 2.37 -3.42 10.01
CA ALA A 58 2.11 -2.07 10.51
C ALA A 58 3.33 -1.42 11.20
N ASN A 59 4.19 -2.21 11.84
CA ASN A 59 5.35 -1.73 12.59
C ASN A 59 6.63 -1.65 11.73
N GLU A 60 6.90 -2.69 10.95
CA GLU A 60 8.19 -2.84 10.25
C GLU A 60 8.16 -2.23 8.84
N THR A 61 7.01 -2.28 8.17
CA THR A 61 6.85 -1.74 6.81
C THR A 61 5.97 -0.50 6.75
N TYR A 62 5.34 -0.12 7.87
CA TYR A 62 4.41 1.01 7.98
C TYR A 62 3.24 0.93 7.00
N GLU A 63 2.89 -0.29 6.58
CA GLU A 63 1.72 -0.54 5.73
C GLU A 63 0.43 -0.52 6.55
N TYR A 64 -0.68 -0.19 5.90
CA TYR A 64 -1.99 -0.24 6.56
C TYR A 64 -2.46 -1.70 6.69
N PRO A 65 -2.85 -2.14 7.89
CA PRO A 65 -3.39 -3.47 8.09
C PRO A 65 -4.77 -3.59 7.44
N VAL A 66 -5.10 -4.79 6.97
CA VAL A 66 -6.40 -5.11 6.34
C VAL A 66 -7.35 -5.86 7.27
N VAL A 67 -6.97 -6.00 8.55
CA VAL A 67 -7.79 -6.62 9.60
C VAL A 67 -8.01 -5.65 10.75
N ALA A 68 -9.11 -5.82 11.47
CA ALA A 68 -9.47 -4.97 12.61
C ALA A 68 -8.55 -5.20 13.83
N GLY A 69 -8.43 -4.18 14.68
CA GLY A 69 -7.76 -4.28 15.97
C GLY A 69 -6.23 -4.18 15.94
N VAL A 70 -5.63 -3.92 14.78
CA VAL A 70 -4.19 -3.70 14.63
C VAL A 70 -3.87 -2.23 14.74
N ALA A 71 -2.89 -1.88 15.58
CA ALA A 71 -2.47 -0.50 15.76
C ALA A 71 -1.58 -0.07 14.58
N ILE A 72 -1.85 1.11 14.03
CA ILE A 72 -1.01 1.76 13.02
C ILE A 72 -0.06 2.77 13.67
N SER A 73 0.97 3.16 12.92
CA SER A 73 1.87 4.24 13.33
C SER A 73 1.11 5.54 13.62
N PRO A 74 1.44 6.26 14.71
CA PRO A 74 0.82 7.55 15.02
C PRO A 74 1.15 8.65 14.00
N PHE A 75 2.11 8.41 13.11
CA PHE A 75 2.47 9.34 12.02
C PHE A 75 1.62 9.18 10.76
N LEU A 76 0.72 8.20 10.74
CA LEU A 76 -0.17 7.91 9.62
C LEU A 76 -1.62 8.30 9.99
N PRO A 77 -2.35 8.97 9.09
CA PRO A 77 -3.78 9.16 9.26
C PRO A 77 -4.52 7.82 9.16
N PRO A 78 -5.73 7.68 9.70
CA PRO A 78 -6.56 6.51 9.49
C PRO A 78 -6.75 6.19 8.00
N LEU A 79 -6.67 4.92 7.61
CA LEU A 79 -6.84 4.50 6.21
C LEU A 79 -8.15 5.01 5.60
N ALA A 80 -9.25 5.00 6.38
CA ALA A 80 -10.55 5.47 5.93
C ALA A 80 -10.58 6.96 5.53
N GLU A 81 -9.73 7.79 6.15
CA GLU A 81 -9.62 9.21 5.77
C GLU A 81 -8.89 9.37 4.43
N LEU A 82 -7.88 8.53 4.18
CA LEU A 82 -7.18 8.49 2.90
C LEU A 82 -8.09 7.96 1.79
N ASP A 83 -8.77 6.84 2.03
CA ASP A 83 -9.65 6.18 1.07
C ASP A 83 -10.79 7.10 0.62
N ALA A 84 -11.37 7.89 1.53
CA ALA A 84 -12.41 8.86 1.21
C ALA A 84 -11.98 9.96 0.22
N THR A 85 -10.66 10.17 0.04
CA THR A 85 -10.10 11.19 -0.85
C THR A 85 -9.16 10.61 -1.92
N ALA A 86 -9.00 9.29 -1.93
CA ALA A 86 -8.12 8.56 -2.83
C ALA A 86 -8.66 8.59 -4.26
N ALA A 87 -7.77 8.29 -5.22
CA ALA A 87 -8.21 8.12 -6.60
C ALA A 87 -8.99 6.81 -6.74
N ASP A 88 -10.23 6.90 -7.24
CA ASP A 88 -11.06 5.73 -7.54
C ASP A 88 -10.66 5.12 -8.90
N ILE A 89 -9.50 4.45 -8.91
CA ILE A 89 -8.95 3.77 -10.08
C ILE A 89 -8.71 2.31 -9.72
N PRO A 90 -9.34 1.34 -10.42
CA PRO A 90 -9.02 -0.07 -10.22
C PRO A 90 -7.55 -0.34 -10.53
N LEU A 91 -6.80 -0.94 -9.59
CA LEU A 91 -5.38 -1.24 -9.82
C LEU A 91 -5.13 -2.15 -11.02
N ALA A 92 -6.09 -3.02 -11.35
CA ALA A 92 -6.02 -3.86 -12.56
C ALA A 92 -6.00 -3.03 -13.86
N SER A 93 -6.54 -1.82 -13.86
CA SER A 93 -6.48 -0.89 -14.99
C SER A 93 -5.08 -0.29 -15.18
N LEU A 94 -4.18 -0.43 -14.20
CA LEU A 94 -2.79 0.05 -14.24
C LEU A 94 -1.80 -1.01 -14.77
N ALA A 95 -2.30 -2.09 -15.39
CA ALA A 95 -1.47 -3.22 -15.81
C ALA A 95 -0.50 -2.92 -16.98
N ASP A 96 -0.67 -1.82 -17.72
CA ASP A 96 0.20 -1.45 -18.84
C ASP A 96 1.52 -0.79 -18.39
N LEU A 97 2.33 -1.57 -17.67
CA LEU A 97 3.69 -1.18 -17.32
C LEU A 97 4.60 -0.95 -18.54
N PRO A 98 4.52 -1.75 -19.63
CA PRO A 98 5.30 -1.48 -20.85
C PRO A 98 4.97 -0.14 -21.51
N GLY A 99 3.69 0.25 -21.52
CA GLY A 99 3.26 1.57 -21.98
C GLY A 99 3.81 2.71 -21.13
N THR A 100 3.74 2.55 -19.81
CA THR A 100 4.32 3.51 -18.86
C THR A 100 5.83 3.66 -19.06
N ALA A 101 6.56 2.53 -19.16
CA ALA A 101 8.01 2.55 -19.37
C ALA A 101 8.41 3.22 -20.69
N ARG A 102 7.70 2.91 -21.79
CA ARG A 102 7.93 3.54 -23.10
C ARG A 102 7.71 5.05 -23.05
N LEU A 103 6.62 5.52 -22.43
CA LEU A 103 6.36 6.95 -22.25
C LEU A 103 7.52 7.63 -21.50
N LEU A 104 8.00 7.02 -20.41
CA LEU A 104 9.11 7.57 -19.63
C LEU A 104 10.43 7.59 -20.42
N SER A 105 10.71 6.57 -21.22
CA SER A 105 11.90 6.53 -22.09
C SER A 105 11.82 7.54 -23.24
N GLU A 106 10.66 7.71 -23.87
CA GLU A 106 10.43 8.74 -24.92
C GLU A 106 10.66 10.16 -24.39
N LEU A 107 10.35 10.39 -23.12
CA LEU A 107 10.61 11.65 -22.41
C LEU A 107 12.04 11.76 -21.84
N GLY A 108 12.87 10.71 -21.97
CA GLY A 108 14.23 10.68 -21.43
C GLY A 108 14.33 10.63 -19.90
N ILE A 109 13.24 10.25 -19.21
CA ILE A 109 13.20 10.08 -17.75
C ILE A 109 13.82 8.74 -17.36
N LEU A 110 13.52 7.69 -18.14
CA LEU A 110 14.19 6.41 -18.07
C LEU A 110 15.21 6.28 -19.20
N PRO A 111 16.36 5.63 -18.94
CA PRO A 111 17.37 5.39 -19.97
C PRO A 111 16.90 4.43 -21.07
#